data_AF-A0A531MQ67-F1
#
_entry.id   AF-A0A531MQ67-F1
#
_cell.length_a   1.000
_cell.length_b   1.000
_cell.length_c   1.000
_cell.angle_alpha   90.00
_cell.angle_beta   90.00
_cell.angle_gamma   90.00
#
_symmetry.space_group_name_H-M   'P 1'
#
loop_
_entity.id
_entity.type
_entity.pdbx_description
1 polymer ?
#
loop_
_entity_poly.entity_id
_entity_poly.type
_entity_poly.pdbx_seq_one_letter_code
_entity_poly.pdbx_strand_id
1 'polypeptide(L)'
;MAVQTSYPGVYVNEVPSGVRTVAGVSTSVTGIVGRFVRGPVNEPVSCFSFGEFSRRFGGLALNTPAAYAVDDFYANGGSEALVVRLFKAGADDGMARLVLSGLKLVAASPGMWGGKLQAQVTYPNAAAAKAYVDL
;
A
#
# COMPACT_ATOMS: atom_id res chain seq x y z
N MET A 1 -13.66 47.73 0.24
CA MET A 1 -14.14 49.12 0.04
C MET A 1 -14.06 49.84 1.38
N ALA A 2 -13.61 51.10 1.41
CA ALA A 2 -13.45 51.87 2.64
C ALA A 2 -14.82 52.36 3.15
N VAL A 3 -15.06 52.22 4.46
CA VAL A 3 -16.28 52.72 5.12
C VAL A 3 -16.13 54.23 5.30
N GLN A 4 -17.00 55.01 4.68
CA GLN A 4 -17.01 56.47 4.81
C GLN A 4 -17.72 56.85 6.11
N THR A 5 -16.99 57.43 7.07
CA THR A 5 -17.52 57.84 8.37
C THR A 5 -17.68 59.35 8.45
N SER A 6 -18.84 59.81 8.93
CA SER A 6 -19.25 61.22 8.88
C SER A 6 -18.76 62.10 10.04
N TYR A 7 -18.01 61.53 11.00
CA TYR A 7 -17.51 62.24 12.17
C TYR A 7 -16.14 61.70 12.60
N PRO A 8 -15.26 62.52 13.21
CA PRO A 8 -13.97 62.04 13.71
C PRO A 8 -14.18 61.04 14.85
N GLY A 9 -13.66 59.82 14.69
CA GLY A 9 -13.77 58.75 15.67
C GLY A 9 -12.94 57.53 15.30
N VAL A 10 -12.66 56.65 16.27
CA VAL A 10 -11.95 55.39 16.02
C VAL A 10 -12.98 54.33 15.65
N TYR A 11 -12.87 53.79 14.43
CA TYR A 11 -13.76 52.75 13.92
C TYR A 11 -12.98 51.44 13.79
N VAL A 12 -13.34 50.45 14.61
CA VAL A 12 -12.74 49.13 14.55
C VAL A 12 -13.48 48.32 13.50
N ASN A 13 -12.76 47.89 12.47
CA ASN A 13 -13.28 46.97 11.46
C ASN A 13 -12.65 45.60 11.70
N GLU A 14 -13.41 44.71 12.34
CA GLU A 14 -12.97 43.33 12.57
C GLU A 14 -13.14 42.55 11.27
N VAL A 15 -12.03 42.36 10.55
CA VAL A 15 -11.96 41.36 9.49
C VAL A 15 -12.11 39.99 10.15
N PRO A 16 -13.04 39.13 9.74
CA PRO A 16 -13.13 37.77 10.26
C PRO A 16 -11.77 37.11 10.05
N SER A 17 -11.08 36.84 11.16
CA SER A 17 -9.84 36.08 11.12
C SER A 17 -10.18 34.72 10.53
N GLY A 18 -9.71 34.46 9.31
CA GLY A 18 -9.71 33.13 8.72
C GLY A 18 -8.73 32.24 9.47
N VAL A 19 -8.93 32.05 10.77
CA VAL A 19 -8.22 31.07 11.57
C VAL A 19 -8.60 29.71 11.02
N ARG A 20 -7.78 29.19 10.10
CA ARG A 20 -7.75 27.76 9.86
C ARG A 20 -7.24 27.15 11.15
N THR A 21 -8.14 26.53 11.91
CA THR A 21 -7.76 25.74 13.07
C THR A 21 -6.64 24.78 12.64
N VAL A 22 -5.52 24.78 13.35
CA VAL A 22 -4.45 23.81 13.09
C VAL A 22 -5.02 22.45 13.49
N ALA A 23 -5.38 21.64 12.48
CA ALA A 23 -5.83 20.29 12.73
C ALA A 23 -4.72 19.51 13.44
N GLY A 24 -5.06 18.78 14.51
CA GLY A 24 -4.12 17.89 15.17
C GLY A 24 -3.58 16.88 14.15
N VAL A 25 -2.28 16.92 13.88
CA VAL A 25 -1.60 15.95 13.02
C VAL A 25 -1.38 14.69 13.84
N SER A 26 -1.56 13.51 13.22
CA SER A 26 -1.25 12.23 13.86
C SER A 26 0.21 12.23 14.32
N THR A 27 0.44 12.09 15.63
CA THR A 27 1.78 12.09 16.23
C THR A 27 2.48 10.74 16.13
N SER A 28 1.83 9.73 15.55
CA SER A 28 2.27 8.33 15.53
C SER A 28 2.18 7.70 14.14
N VAL A 29 2.63 8.45 13.11
CA VAL A 29 2.86 7.91 11.78
C VAL A 29 4.35 7.57 11.64
N THR A 30 4.69 6.29 11.56
CA THR A 30 6.07 5.84 11.35
C THR A 30 6.29 5.42 9.90
N GLY A 31 7.37 5.91 9.28
CA GLY A 31 7.81 5.44 7.97
C GLY A 31 8.79 4.27 8.10
N ILE A 32 8.52 3.15 7.43
CA ILE A 32 9.40 1.98 7.40
C ILE A 32 9.74 1.65 5.95
N VAL A 33 11.02 1.76 5.63
CA VAL A 33 11.55 1.45 4.30
C VAL A 33 12.40 0.20 4.39
N GLY A 34 12.11 -0.79 3.55
CA GLY A 34 12.84 -2.04 3.59
C GLY A 34 12.49 -3.01 2.49
N ARG A 35 13.16 -4.16 2.51
CA ARG A 35 12.83 -5.26 1.61
C ARG A 35 11.62 -6.00 2.18
N PHE A 36 10.66 -6.41 1.35
CA PHE A 36 9.53 -7.25 1.77
C PHE A 36 9.25 -8.37 0.77
N VAL A 37 8.55 -9.41 1.21
CA VAL A 37 8.32 -10.65 0.43
C VAL A 37 7.49 -10.38 -0.82
N ARG A 38 6.42 -9.59 -0.68
CA ARG A 38 5.50 -9.20 -1.76
C ARG A 38 5.02 -7.76 -1.57
N GLY A 39 4.18 -7.27 -2.48
CA GLY A 39 3.53 -5.96 -2.37
C GLY A 39 4.07 -4.94 -3.38
N PRO A 40 3.43 -3.76 -3.47
CA PRO A 40 3.82 -2.71 -4.42
C PRO A 40 5.25 -2.23 -4.14
N VAL A 41 5.99 -1.89 -5.20
CA VAL A 41 7.41 -1.56 -5.14
C VAL A 41 7.58 -0.05 -5.27
N ASN A 42 8.43 0.55 -4.42
CA ASN A 42 8.73 1.98 -4.39
C ASN A 42 7.50 2.88 -4.20
N GLU A 43 6.41 2.32 -3.68
CA GLU A 43 5.18 3.05 -3.39
C GLU A 43 4.93 3.03 -1.87
N PRO A 44 4.65 4.19 -1.26
CA PRO A 44 4.30 4.27 0.16
C PRO A 44 2.88 3.77 0.38
N VAL A 45 2.73 2.78 1.26
CA VAL A 45 1.43 2.21 1.62
C VAL A 45 1.18 2.37 3.11
N SER A 46 0.12 3.09 3.47
CA SER A 46 -0.34 3.15 4.86
C SER A 46 -0.91 1.79 5.29
N CYS A 47 -0.43 1.31 6.43
CA CYS A 47 -0.95 0.17 7.16
C CYS A 47 -1.34 0.64 8.56
N PHE A 48 -2.48 0.16 9.06
CA PHE A 48 -3.00 0.51 10.39
C PHE A 48 -2.90 -0.64 11.39
N SER A 49 -2.43 -1.81 10.95
CA SER A 49 -2.23 -2.97 11.80
C SER A 49 -1.17 -3.89 11.22
N PHE A 50 -0.62 -4.76 12.06
CA PHE A 50 0.29 -5.81 11.61
C PHE A 50 -0.42 -6.80 10.65
N GLY A 51 -1.72 -7.06 10.86
CA GLY A 51 -2.51 -7.92 9.97
C GLY A 51 -2.66 -7.35 8.55
N GLU A 52 -2.90 -6.04 8.42
CA GLU A 52 -2.87 -5.30 7.14
C GLU A 52 -1.50 -5.46 6.46
N PHE A 53 -0.42 -5.20 7.20
CA PHE A 53 0.94 -5.34 6.71
C PHE A 53 1.23 -6.76 6.23
N SER A 54 0.88 -7.79 7.01
CA SER A 54 1.11 -9.19 6.66
C SER A 54 0.37 -9.59 5.37
N ARG A 55 -0.87 -9.12 5.21
CA ARG A 55 -1.65 -9.33 3.98
C ARG A 55 -1.02 -8.65 2.77
N ARG A 56 -0.59 -7.39 2.87
CA ARG A 56 -0.05 -6.64 1.72
C ARG A 56 1.39 -7.03 1.38
N PHE A 57 2.24 -7.23 2.39
CA PHE A 57 3.69 -7.36 2.23
C PHE A 57 4.26 -8.76 2.53
N GLY A 58 3.44 -9.67 3.06
CA GLY A 58 3.81 -11.08 3.27
C GLY A 58 4.34 -11.41 4.67
N GLY A 59 4.27 -10.48 5.62
CA GLY A 59 4.55 -10.72 7.04
C GLY A 59 6.04 -10.85 7.38
N LEU A 60 6.33 -11.58 8.45
CA LEU A 60 7.70 -11.84 8.92
C LEU A 60 8.43 -12.79 7.97
N ALA A 61 9.69 -12.48 7.67
CA ALA A 61 10.55 -13.31 6.85
C ALA A 61 12.00 -13.24 7.36
N LEU A 62 12.69 -14.39 7.34
CA LEU A 62 13.99 -14.59 7.99
C LEU A 62 15.07 -13.57 7.58
N ASN A 63 15.02 -13.06 6.34
CA ASN A 63 16.00 -12.09 5.82
C ASN A 63 15.40 -10.68 5.66
N THR A 64 14.44 -10.31 6.50
CA THR A 64 13.69 -9.06 6.40
C THR A 64 13.62 -8.35 7.76
N PRO A 65 14.69 -7.66 8.20
CA PRO A 65 14.70 -6.95 9.48
C PRO A 65 13.61 -5.89 9.57
N ALA A 66 13.26 -5.25 8.44
CA ALA A 66 12.18 -4.26 8.38
C ALA A 66 10.81 -4.84 8.77
N ALA A 67 10.53 -6.13 8.52
CA ALA A 67 9.27 -6.74 8.92
C ALA A 67 9.19 -6.96 10.43
N TYR A 68 10.31 -7.26 11.09
CA TYR A 68 10.38 -7.34 12.55
C TYR A 68 10.20 -5.95 13.17
N ALA A 69 10.80 -4.91 12.59
CA ALA A 69 10.58 -3.53 13.04
C ALA A 69 9.10 -3.10 12.93
N VAL A 70 8.37 -3.57 11.90
CA VAL A 70 6.92 -3.34 11.78
C VAL A 70 6.15 -4.06 12.89
N ASP A 71 6.50 -5.31 13.17
CA ASP A 71 5.89 -6.09 14.26
C ASP A 71 6.12 -5.42 15.62
N ASP A 72 7.37 -5.05 15.92
CA ASP A 72 7.75 -4.34 17.13
C ASP A 72 7.02 -2.99 17.25
N PHE A 73 6.87 -2.24 16.16
CA PHE A 73 6.14 -0.98 16.16
C PHE A 73 4.68 -1.16 16.58
N TYR A 74 3.98 -2.14 16.01
CA TYR A 74 2.60 -2.42 16.38
C TYR A 74 2.48 -3.05 17.78
N ALA A 75 3.45 -3.86 18.18
CA ALA A 75 3.53 -4.42 19.55
C ALA A 75 3.71 -3.31 20.60
N ASN A 76 4.41 -2.22 20.25
CA ASN A 76 4.58 -1.04 21.09
C ASN A 76 3.36 -0.08 21.07
N GLY A 77 2.25 -0.45 20.42
CA GLY A 77 1.03 0.37 20.35
C GLY A 77 1.04 1.41 19.24
N GLY A 78 1.88 1.26 18.22
CA GLY A 78 1.86 2.09 17.02
C GLY A 78 0.52 2.02 16.27
N SER A 79 0.05 3.17 15.77
CA SER A 79 -1.26 3.29 15.12
C SER A 79 -1.22 3.26 13.60
N GLU A 80 -0.18 3.83 12.99
CA GLU A 80 -0.05 3.90 11.54
C GLU A 80 1.42 3.74 11.11
N ALA A 81 1.67 2.79 10.21
CA ALA A 81 2.96 2.62 9.56
C ALA A 81 2.84 2.84 8.05
N LEU A 82 3.62 3.77 7.51
CA LEU A 82 3.84 3.95 6.09
C LEU A 82 4.98 3.03 5.64
N VAL A 83 4.63 1.98 4.91
CA VAL A 83 5.58 0.95 4.49
C VAL A 83 5.95 1.13 3.03
N VAL A 84 7.25 1.24 2.75
CA VAL A 84 7.80 1.31 1.39
C VAL A 84 8.66 0.09 1.13
N ARG A 85 8.27 -0.70 0.12
CA ARG A 85 9.05 -1.86 -0.32
C ARG A 85 10.11 -1.47 -1.33
N LEU A 86 11.36 -1.76 -0.99
CA LEU A 86 12.48 -1.73 -1.91
C LEU A 86 12.61 -3.08 -2.62
N PHE A 87 12.74 -3.02 -3.94
CA PHE A 87 13.01 -4.18 -4.78
C PHE A 87 14.10 -3.83 -5.79
N LYS A 88 15.11 -4.69 -5.88
CA LYS A 88 16.15 -4.61 -6.91
C LYS A 88 15.88 -5.73 -7.91
N ALA A 89 15.56 -5.35 -9.15
CA ALA A 89 15.46 -6.29 -10.26
C ALA A 89 16.84 -6.92 -10.54
N GLY A 90 16.84 -8.19 -10.91
CA GLY A 90 18.03 -8.93 -11.32
C GLY A 90 18.28 -8.75 -12.82
N ALA A 91 18.56 -9.85 -13.52
CA ALA A 91 18.60 -9.85 -14.99
C ALA A 91 17.19 -9.62 -15.61
N ASP A 92 16.14 -10.09 -14.92
CA ASP A 92 14.74 -9.93 -15.30
C ASP A 92 13.98 -8.99 -14.36
N ASP A 93 12.78 -8.59 -14.75
CA ASP A 93 11.85 -7.77 -13.96
C ASP A 93 11.33 -8.46 -12.67
N GLY A 94 11.65 -9.75 -12.50
CA GLY A 94 11.29 -10.53 -11.32
C GLY A 94 9.80 -10.84 -11.21
N MET A 95 9.03 -10.65 -12.28
CA MET A 95 7.60 -10.96 -12.34
C MET A 95 7.37 -12.42 -12.75
N ALA A 96 6.65 -13.17 -11.93
CA ALA A 96 6.23 -14.51 -12.30
C ALA A 96 5.09 -14.44 -13.33
N ARG A 97 5.20 -15.25 -14.39
CA ARG A 97 4.23 -15.34 -15.48
C ARG A 97 3.87 -16.80 -15.73
N LEU A 98 2.59 -17.07 -15.99
CA LEU A 98 2.08 -18.37 -16.39
C LEU A 98 1.24 -18.19 -17.65
N VAL A 99 1.54 -18.96 -18.69
CA VAL A 99 0.81 -18.95 -19.96
C VAL A 99 0.18 -20.32 -20.16
N LEU A 100 -1.15 -20.35 -20.34
CA LEU A 100 -1.92 -21.58 -20.47
C LEU A 100 -2.95 -21.42 -21.60
N SER A 101 -2.65 -21.99 -22.77
CA SER A 101 -3.52 -22.01 -23.97
C SER A 101 -4.25 -20.69 -24.27
N GLY A 102 -3.52 -19.56 -24.20
CA GLY A 102 -4.05 -18.21 -24.45
C GLY A 102 -4.33 -17.38 -23.19
N LEU A 103 -4.47 -18.00 -22.02
CA LEU A 103 -4.58 -17.33 -20.74
C LEU A 103 -3.19 -16.88 -20.26
N LYS A 104 -3.00 -15.58 -20.06
CA LYS A 104 -1.77 -15.00 -19.50
C LYS A 104 -2.03 -14.54 -18.07
N LEU A 105 -1.42 -15.20 -17.10
CA LEU A 105 -1.43 -14.81 -15.70
C LEU A 105 -0.08 -14.20 -15.33
N VAL A 106 -0.12 -13.07 -14.62
CA VAL A 106 1.06 -12.36 -14.15
C VAL A 106 0.90 -12.11 -12.65
N ALA A 107 1.97 -12.29 -11.88
CA ALA A 107 1.95 -11.97 -10.45
C ALA A 107 1.71 -10.48 -10.21
N ALA A 108 1.01 -10.16 -9.14
CA ALA A 108 0.64 -8.77 -8.79
C ALA A 108 1.84 -7.87 -8.41
N SER A 109 2.99 -8.46 -8.10
CA SER A 109 4.21 -7.74 -7.72
C SER A 109 5.43 -8.62 -7.93
N PRO A 110 6.61 -8.04 -8.15
CA PRO A 110 7.80 -8.82 -8.44
C PRO A 110 8.34 -9.48 -7.17
N GLY A 111 9.03 -10.60 -7.32
CA GLY A 111 9.71 -11.33 -6.25
C GLY A 111 9.42 -12.84 -6.24
N MET A 112 10.24 -13.57 -5.48
CA MET A 112 10.20 -15.04 -5.41
C MET A 112 8.86 -15.61 -4.92
N TRP A 113 8.04 -14.81 -4.24
CA TRP A 113 6.70 -15.21 -3.80
C TRP A 113 5.81 -15.64 -4.98
N GLY A 114 5.98 -15.03 -6.15
CA GLY A 114 5.22 -15.34 -7.35
C GLY A 114 5.46 -16.77 -7.86
N GLY A 115 6.63 -17.36 -7.59
CA GLY A 115 6.94 -18.74 -7.98
C GLY A 115 6.15 -19.80 -7.20
N LYS A 116 5.48 -19.42 -6.11
CA LYS A 116 4.60 -20.31 -5.34
C LYS A 116 3.13 -20.24 -5.78
N LEU A 117 2.81 -19.41 -6.77
CA LEU A 117 1.45 -19.27 -7.28
C LEU A 117 1.09 -20.49 -8.12
N GLN A 118 -0.10 -21.02 -7.84
CA GLN A 118 -0.70 -22.13 -8.59
C GLN A 118 -2.05 -21.66 -9.12
N ALA A 119 -2.34 -21.98 -10.38
CA ALA A 119 -3.62 -21.72 -11.00
C ALA A 119 -4.22 -23.06 -11.44
N GLN A 120 -5.47 -23.31 -11.05
CA GLN A 120 -6.23 -24.46 -11.50
C GLN A 120 -7.43 -23.95 -12.29
N VAL A 121 -7.59 -24.46 -13.51
CA VAL A 121 -8.77 -24.22 -14.34
C VAL A 121 -9.68 -25.43 -14.20
N THR A 122 -10.90 -25.20 -13.71
CA THR A 122 -11.92 -26.25 -13.57
C THR A 122 -13.13 -25.88 -14.39
N TYR A 123 -13.67 -26.86 -15.10
CA TYR A 123 -14.89 -26.70 -15.88
C TYR A 123 -16.11 -27.01 -15.01
N PRO A 124 -17.24 -26.30 -15.19
CA PRO A 124 -18.45 -26.53 -14.42
C PRO A 124 -19.09 -27.90 -14.68
N ASN A 125 -18.76 -28.57 -15.79
CA ASN A 125 -19.18 -29.94 -16.07
C ASN A 125 -18.17 -30.67 -16.99
N ALA A 126 -18.21 -32.01 -16.98
CA ALA A 126 -17.32 -32.84 -17.79
C ALA A 126 -17.54 -32.69 -19.31
N ALA A 127 -18.74 -32.26 -19.73
CA ALA A 127 -19.06 -32.03 -21.14
C ALA A 127 -18.34 -30.80 -21.71
N ALA A 128 -18.19 -29.72 -20.92
CA ALA A 128 -17.47 -28.52 -21.30
C ALA A 128 -15.94 -28.71 -21.33
N ALA A 129 -15.41 -29.65 -20.54
CA ALA A 129 -13.98 -29.96 -20.53
C ALA A 129 -13.49 -30.58 -21.86
N LYS A 130 -14.34 -31.35 -22.54
CA LYS A 130 -13.97 -32.06 -23.77
C LYS A 130 -13.82 -31.14 -24.98
N ALA A 131 -14.47 -29.98 -24.98
CA ALA A 131 -14.43 -29.02 -26.07
C ALA A 131 -13.12 -28.21 -26.15
N TYR A 132 -12.29 -28.21 -25.10
CA TYR A 132 -11.06 -27.42 -25.00
C TYR A 132 -9.77 -28.24 -24.94
N VAL A 133 -9.84 -29.55 -24.73
CA VAL A 133 -8.65 -30.44 -24.66
C VAL A 133 -8.24 -30.96 -26.05
N ASP A 134 -9.12 -30.87 -27.06
CA ASP A 134 -8.88 -31.29 -28.45
C ASP A 134 -8.40 -30.14 -29.38
N LEU A 135 -7.87 -29.04 -28.83
CA LEU A 135 -7.18 -27.95 -29.53
C LEU A 135 -5.76 -27.78 -29.00
#